data_AF-A0A424T893-F1
#
_entry.id   AF-A0A424T893-F1
#
_cell.length_a   1.000
_cell.length_b   1.000
_cell.length_c   1.000
_cell.angle_alpha   90.00
_cell.angle_beta   90.00
_cell.angle_gamma   90.00
#
_symmetry.space_group_name_H-M   'P 1'
#
loop_
_entity.id
_entity.type
_entity.pdbx_description
1 polymer ?
#
loop_
_entity_poly.entity_id
_entity_poly.type
_entity_poly.pdbx_seq_one_letter_code
_entity_poly.pdbx_strand_id
1 'polypeptide(L)'
;MSSKYIGLFICMFIIIGAMSHVGFSYYNDLQSFLFVSGGSFGYALLKNQKNKFIINCGNGAVYFGWFGSLIGLIALTAGRSNNWGDIEKTGIALSILMLTLFYGYIIKLISLVFNKSS
;
A
#
# COMPACT_ATOMS: atom_id res chain seq x y z
N MET A 1 22.62 -13.40 9.55
CA MET A 1 21.49 -12.57 9.06
C MET A 1 20.41 -13.54 8.58
N SER A 2 19.22 -13.56 9.19
CA SER A 2 18.18 -14.55 8.84
C SER A 2 17.74 -14.36 7.37
N SER A 3 17.55 -15.44 6.61
CA SER A 3 17.25 -15.44 5.16
C SER A 3 16.09 -14.52 4.76
N LYS A 4 15.14 -14.30 5.66
CA LYS A 4 14.01 -13.37 5.52
C LYS A 4 14.44 -11.92 5.31
N TYR A 5 15.48 -11.46 6.01
CA TYR A 5 15.98 -10.08 5.88
C TYR A 5 16.70 -9.86 4.55
N ILE A 6 17.43 -10.87 4.07
CA ILE A 6 18.09 -10.82 2.76
C ILE A 6 17.03 -10.77 1.64
N GLY A 7 15.99 -11.59 1.73
CA GLY A 7 14.87 -11.55 0.79
C GLY A 7 14.18 -10.18 0.74
N LEU A 8 13.88 -9.59 1.91
CA LEU A 8 13.30 -8.24 1.97
C LEU A 8 14.24 -7.19 1.38
N PHE A 9 15.55 -7.27 1.64
CA PHE A 9 16.52 -6.34 1.07
C PHE A 9 16.52 -6.39 -0.46
N ILE A 10 16.50 -7.58 -1.05
CA ILE A 10 16.42 -7.76 -2.51
C ILE A 10 15.12 -7.17 -3.06
N CYS A 11 13.97 -7.48 -2.43
CA CYS A 11 12.68 -6.92 -2.84
C CYS A 11 12.68 -5.38 -2.78
N MET A 12 13.17 -4.79 -1.68
CA MET A 12 13.25 -3.34 -1.52
C MET A 12 14.21 -2.72 -2.53
N PHE A 13 15.35 -3.36 -2.81
CA PHE A 13 16.32 -2.86 -3.78
C PHE A 13 15.71 -2.78 -5.19
N ILE A 14 14.98 -3.81 -5.61
CA ILE A 14 14.28 -3.82 -6.91
C ILE A 14 13.21 -2.72 -6.96
N ILE A 15 12.41 -2.58 -5.90
CA ILE A 15 11.35 -1.58 -5.81
C ILE A 15 11.93 -0.16 -5.87
N ILE A 16 12.95 0.13 -5.06
CA ILE A 16 13.62 1.43 -5.03
C ILE A 16 14.28 1.73 -6.39
N GLY A 17 14.87 0.73 -7.04
CA GLY A 17 15.42 0.87 -8.39
C GLY A 17 14.34 1.25 -9.41
N ALA A 18 13.18 0.61 -9.35
CA ALA A 18 12.04 0.94 -10.20
C ALA A 18 11.49 2.36 -9.91
N MET A 19 11.35 2.73 -8.64
CA MET A 19 10.91 4.08 -8.24
C MET A 19 11.90 5.17 -8.70
N SER A 20 13.20 4.88 -8.69
CA SER A 20 14.23 5.83 -9.16
C SER A 20 14.10 6.12 -10.66
N HIS A 21 13.68 5.13 -11.45
CA HIS A 21 13.48 5.31 -12.90
C HIS A 21 12.26 6.16 -13.23
N VAL A 22 11.20 6.11 -12.41
CA VAL A 22 9.95 6.87 -12.62
C VAL A 22 10.00 8.24 -11.94
N GLY A 23 10.68 8.34 -10.80
CA GLY A 23 10.82 9.54 -9.98
C GLY A 23 10.12 9.40 -8.63
N PHE A 24 10.84 9.59 -7.54
CA PHE A 24 10.33 9.42 -6.17
C PHE A 24 9.15 10.33 -5.82
N SER A 25 9.06 11.51 -6.44
CA SER A 25 7.99 12.48 -6.15
C SER A 25 6.59 11.94 -6.42
N TYR A 26 6.44 11.00 -7.37
CA TYR A 26 5.13 10.43 -7.72
C TYR A 26 4.62 9.40 -6.72
N TYR A 27 5.51 8.89 -5.86
CA TYR A 27 5.17 7.84 -4.88
C TYR A 27 4.99 8.39 -3.48
N ASN A 28 5.06 9.70 -3.27
CA ASN A 28 4.98 10.31 -1.95
C ASN A 28 3.60 10.94 -1.72
N ASP A 29 2.58 10.09 -1.61
CA ASP A 29 1.24 10.51 -1.18
C ASP A 29 0.98 10.10 0.27
N LEU A 30 1.03 11.08 1.17
CA LEU A 30 0.86 10.86 2.61
C LEU A 30 -0.56 10.39 2.96
N GLN A 31 -1.57 10.86 2.24
CA GLN A 31 -2.97 10.55 2.54
C GLN A 31 -3.30 9.07 2.25
N SER A 32 -2.84 8.57 1.11
CA SER A 32 -2.94 7.16 0.73
C SER A 32 -2.15 6.27 1.69
N PHE A 33 -0.99 6.72 2.16
CA PHE A 33 -0.21 5.99 3.16
C PHE A 33 -0.94 5.90 4.51
N LEU A 34 -1.52 7.00 4.98
CA LEU A 34 -2.30 7.03 6.23
C LEU A 34 -3.56 6.16 6.14
N PHE A 35 -4.24 6.17 5.00
CA PHE A 35 -5.41 5.32 4.78
C PHE A 35 -5.06 3.84 4.92
N VAL A 36 -3.99 3.40 4.25
CA VAL A 36 -3.56 2.00 4.27
C VAL A 36 -3.00 1.61 5.64
N SER A 37 -2.16 2.44 6.26
CA SER A 37 -1.58 2.15 7.57
C SER A 37 -2.62 2.15 8.70
N GLY A 38 -3.55 3.10 8.69
CA GLY A 38 -4.68 3.15 9.62
C GLY A 38 -5.60 1.93 9.46
N GLY A 39 -5.96 1.60 8.22
CA GLY A 39 -6.77 0.41 7.91
C GLY A 39 -6.08 -0.90 8.26
N SER A 40 -4.77 -0.99 8.02
CA SER A 40 -3.90 -2.11 8.41
C SER A 40 -3.93 -2.35 9.92
N PHE A 41 -3.77 -1.28 10.71
CA PHE A 41 -3.81 -1.36 12.17
C PHE A 41 -5.22 -1.72 12.68
N GLY A 42 -6.26 -1.08 12.12
CA GLY A 42 -7.66 -1.38 12.43
C GLY A 42 -8.02 -2.84 12.15
N TYR A 43 -7.61 -3.38 11.00
CA TYR A 43 -7.81 -4.80 10.66
C TYR A 43 -7.10 -5.75 11.63
N ALA A 44 -5.87 -5.42 12.04
CA ALA A 44 -5.13 -6.21 13.01
C ALA A 44 -5.83 -6.23 14.39
N LEU A 45 -6.38 -5.08 14.82
CA LEU A 45 -7.20 -4.98 16.03
C LEU A 45 -8.50 -5.78 15.92
N LEU A 46 -9.19 -5.72 14.78
CA LEU A 46 -10.41 -6.50 14.52
C LEU A 46 -10.18 -8.01 14.64
N LYS A 47 -9.02 -8.49 14.19
CA LYS A 47 -8.66 -9.91 14.34
C LYS A 47 -8.33 -10.30 15.78
N ASN A 48 -7.99 -9.35 16.66
CA ASN A 48 -7.71 -9.53 18.10
C ASN A 48 -6.78 -10.71 18.44
N GLN A 49 -5.82 -11.01 17.56
CA GLN A 49 -4.87 -12.12 17.71
C GLN A 49 -3.47 -11.58 17.97
N LYS A 50 -3.10 -11.42 19.25
CA LYS A 50 -1.82 -10.83 19.66
C LYS A 50 -0.60 -11.56 19.08
N ASN A 51 -0.62 -12.90 19.01
CA ASN A 51 0.48 -13.70 18.46
C ASN A 51 0.67 -13.53 16.94
N LYS A 52 -0.36 -13.12 16.19
CA LYS A 52 -0.30 -12.93 14.74
C LYS A 52 -0.55 -11.47 14.34
N PHE A 53 -0.40 -10.55 15.30
CA PHE A 53 -0.76 -9.14 15.10
C PHE A 53 -0.03 -8.53 13.92
N ILE A 54 1.28 -8.77 13.79
CA ILE A 54 2.12 -8.24 12.70
C ILE A 54 1.68 -8.79 11.34
N ILE A 55 1.43 -10.11 11.25
CA ILE A 55 0.94 -10.74 10.00
C ILE A 55 -0.44 -10.18 9.63
N ASN A 56 -1.32 -10.03 10.62
CA ASN A 56 -2.67 -9.52 10.42
C ASN A 56 -2.63 -8.04 10.00
N CYS A 57 -1.70 -7.25 10.52
CA CYS A 57 -1.40 -5.90 10.05
C CYS A 57 -1.04 -5.96 8.56
N GLY A 58 -0.05 -6.76 8.16
CA GLY A 58 0.30 -6.92 6.75
C GLY A 58 -0.86 -7.38 5.85
N ASN A 59 -1.71 -8.31 6.32
CA ASN A 59 -2.92 -8.70 5.59
C ASN A 59 -3.89 -7.52 5.45
N GLY A 60 -4.11 -6.80 6.55
CA GLY A 60 -4.95 -5.61 6.60
C GLY A 60 -4.48 -4.51 5.65
N ALA A 61 -3.16 -4.30 5.54
CA ALA A 61 -2.59 -3.36 4.59
C ALA A 61 -2.94 -3.70 3.13
N VAL A 62 -2.89 -4.99 2.75
CA VAL A 62 -3.31 -5.42 1.41
C VAL A 62 -4.82 -5.22 1.23
N TYR A 63 -5.63 -5.61 2.22
CA TYR A 63 -7.08 -5.40 2.18
C TYR A 63 -7.45 -3.93 1.98
N PHE A 64 -6.88 -3.03 2.79
CA PHE A 64 -7.14 -1.60 2.68
C PHE A 64 -6.47 -0.96 1.47
N GLY A 65 -5.37 -1.52 0.96
CA GLY A 65 -4.80 -1.13 -0.33
C GLY A 65 -5.81 -1.32 -1.47
N TRP A 66 -6.46 -2.48 -1.52
CA TRP A 66 -7.53 -2.78 -2.48
C TRP A 66 -8.79 -1.92 -2.26
N PHE A 67 -9.22 -1.72 -1.01
CA PHE A 67 -10.33 -0.80 -0.73
C PHE A 67 -10.02 0.64 -1.16
N GLY A 68 -8.80 1.12 -0.93
CA GLY A 68 -8.35 2.44 -1.36
C GLY A 68 -8.44 2.58 -2.88
N SER A 69 -8.01 1.56 -3.63
CA SER A 69 -8.12 1.57 -5.09
C SER A 69 -9.56 1.52 -5.58
N LEU A 70 -10.41 0.71 -4.95
CA LEU A 70 -11.84 0.65 -5.29
C LEU A 70 -12.54 1.99 -5.04
N ILE A 71 -12.29 2.61 -3.89
CA ILE A 71 -12.84 3.94 -3.56
C ILE A 71 -12.31 4.99 -4.55
N GLY A 72 -11.02 4.95 -4.88
CA GLY A 72 -10.43 5.84 -5.88
C GLY A 72 -11.05 5.66 -7.27
N LEU A 73 -11.29 4.41 -7.69
CA LEU A 73 -11.94 4.10 -8.97
C LEU A 73 -13.39 4.56 -9.00
N ILE A 74 -14.14 4.39 -7.90
CA ILE A 74 -15.50 4.92 -7.76
C ILE A 74 -15.47 6.44 -7.82
N ALA A 75 -14.54 7.10 -7.13
CA ALA A 75 -14.43 8.56 -7.14
C ALA A 75 -14.09 9.10 -8.54
N LEU A 76 -13.22 8.39 -9.27
CA LEU A 76 -12.85 8.71 -10.64
C LEU A 76 -14.06 8.56 -11.58
N THR A 77 -14.76 7.42 -11.50
CA THR A 77 -15.87 7.11 -12.41
C THR A 77 -17.15 7.87 -12.08
N ALA A 78 -17.39 8.24 -10.83
CA ALA A 78 -18.50 9.08 -10.41
C ALA A 78 -18.37 10.55 -10.86
N GLY A 79 -17.27 10.92 -11.56
CA GLY A 79 -17.08 12.25 -12.11
C GLY A 79 -16.96 13.36 -11.05
N ARG A 80 -16.66 13.00 -9.79
CA ARG A 80 -16.74 13.90 -8.62
C ARG A 80 -15.84 15.14 -8.71
N SER A 81 -14.89 15.17 -9.64
CA SER A 81 -13.94 16.27 -9.84
C SER A 81 -13.97 16.83 -11.28
N ASN A 82 -14.99 16.53 -12.09
CA ASN A 82 -15.00 16.88 -13.53
C ASN A 82 -13.78 16.33 -14.30
N ASN A 83 -13.15 15.28 -13.78
CA ASN A 83 -11.93 14.70 -14.35
C ASN A 83 -12.20 13.82 -15.57
N TRP A 84 -13.45 13.40 -15.77
CA TRP A 84 -13.82 12.53 -16.87
C TRP A 84 -13.68 13.29 -18.20
N GLY A 85 -12.68 12.92 -19.00
CA GLY A 85 -12.32 13.60 -20.26
C GLY A 85 -11.08 14.50 -20.16
N ASP A 86 -10.58 14.77 -18.95
CA ASP A 86 -9.31 15.45 -18.71
C ASP A 86 -8.24 14.40 -18.39
N ILE A 87 -7.37 14.13 -19.39
CA ILE A 87 -6.39 13.03 -19.35
C ILE A 87 -5.39 13.24 -18.21
N GLU A 88 -4.99 14.48 -17.94
CA GLU A 88 -4.01 14.80 -16.90
C GLU A 88 -4.58 14.54 -15.50
N LYS A 89 -5.79 15.04 -15.23
CA LYS A 89 -6.44 14.83 -13.92
C LYS A 89 -6.83 13.38 -13.68
N THR A 90 -7.24 12.69 -14.75
CA THR A 90 -7.52 11.25 -14.71
C THR A 90 -6.25 10.46 -14.38
N GLY A 91 -5.13 10.78 -15.03
CA GLY A 91 -3.83 10.14 -14.79
C GLY A 91 -3.34 10.32 -13.35
N ILE A 92 -3.47 11.53 -12.79
CA ILE A 92 -3.09 11.82 -11.40
C ILE A 92 -3.94 11.01 -10.42
N ALA A 93 -5.27 10.99 -10.60
CA ALA A 93 -6.17 10.21 -9.75
C ALA A 93 -5.92 8.69 -9.85
N LEU A 94 -5.61 8.19 -11.06
CA LEU A 94 -5.23 6.80 -11.29
C LEU A 94 -3.90 6.45 -10.60
N SER A 95 -2.94 7.38 -10.58
CA SER A 95 -1.69 7.20 -9.86
C SER A 95 -1.95 7.04 -8.36
N ILE A 96 -2.69 7.98 -7.75
CA ILE A 96 -3.00 7.97 -6.30
C ILE A 96 -3.71 6.67 -5.89
N LEU A 97 -4.70 6.22 -6.66
CA LEU A 97 -5.42 4.98 -6.35
C LEU A 97 -4.54 3.72 -6.53
N MET A 98 -3.48 3.78 -7.32
CA MET A 98 -2.50 2.67 -7.43
C MET A 98 -1.46 2.72 -6.30
N LEU A 99 -1.15 3.91 -5.77
CA LEU A 99 -0.27 4.08 -4.61
C LEU A 99 -0.82 3.36 -3.37
N THR A 100 -2.14 3.31 -3.17
CA THR A 100 -2.72 2.58 -2.03
C THR A 100 -2.40 1.07 -2.08
N LEU A 101 -2.45 0.45 -3.27
CA LEU A 101 -2.03 -0.94 -3.45
C LEU A 101 -0.55 -1.10 -3.20
N PHE A 102 0.25 -0.20 -3.78
CA PHE A 102 1.69 -0.22 -3.63
C PHE A 102 2.10 -0.19 -2.15
N TYR A 103 1.58 0.76 -1.37
CA TYR A 103 1.84 0.81 0.07
C TYR A 103 1.33 -0.42 0.82
N GLY A 104 0.17 -0.95 0.43
CA GLY A 104 -0.39 -2.17 1.03
C GLY A 104 0.56 -3.37 0.91
N TYR A 105 1.12 -3.58 -0.29
CA TYR A 105 2.08 -4.66 -0.52
C TYR A 105 3.45 -4.39 0.12
N ILE A 106 3.90 -3.14 0.21
CA ILE A 106 5.12 -2.78 0.95
C ILE A 106 5.00 -3.16 2.42
N ILE A 107 3.91 -2.76 3.08
CA ILE A 107 3.66 -3.08 4.49
C ILE A 107 3.52 -4.61 4.66
N LYS A 108 2.93 -5.30 3.69
CA LYS A 108 2.85 -6.77 3.69
C LYS A 108 4.23 -7.42 3.64
N LEU A 109 5.11 -7.00 2.74
CA LEU A 109 6.48 -7.53 2.65
C LEU A 109 7.25 -7.33 3.96
N ILE A 110 7.15 -6.14 4.54
CA ILE A 110 7.74 -5.81 5.84
C ILE A 110 7.18 -6.76 6.92
N SER A 111 5.86 -6.94 6.98
CA SER A 111 5.21 -7.79 7.98
C SER A 111 5.67 -9.26 7.98
N LEU A 112 6.08 -9.78 6.81
CA LEU A 112 6.55 -11.17 6.68
C LEU A 112 7.90 -11.39 7.37
N VAL A 113 8.76 -10.37 7.40
CA VAL A 113 10.06 -10.43 8.07
C VAL A 113 9.90 -10.33 9.58
N PHE A 114 9.03 -9.43 10.04
CA PHE A 114 8.78 -9.21 11.47
C PHE A 114 7.83 -10.24 12.08
N ASN A 115 7.34 -11.21 11.30
CA ASN A 115 6.61 -12.33 11.84
C ASN A 115 7.51 -13.14 12.78
N LYS A 116 7.19 -13.10 14.08
CA LYS A 116 7.85 -13.90 15.11
C LYS A 116 7.52 -15.36 14.85
N SER A 117 8.44 -16.10 14.20
CA SER A 117 8.38 -17.56 14.23
C SER A 117 8.76 -17.99 15.64
N SER A 118 7.74 -18.06 16.50
CA SER A 118 7.77 -18.93 17.68
C SER A 118 7.69 -20.37 17.23
#